data_AF-A0A435GGV0-F1
#
_entry.id   AF-A0A435GGV0-F1
#
_cell.length_a   1.000
_cell.length_b   1.000
_cell.length_c   1.000
_cell.angle_alpha   90.00
_cell.angle_beta   90.00
_cell.angle_gamma   90.00
#
_symmetry.space_group_name_H-M   'P 1'
#
loop_
_entity.id
_entity.type
_entity.pdbx_description
1 polymer ?
#
loop_
_entity_poly.entity_id
_entity_poly.type
_entity_poly.pdbx_seq_one_letter_code
_entity_poly.pdbx_strand_id
1 'polypeptide(L)'
;MQWLERMKAAMSAREFLVVPPREARYESAAYRAQMAAALSAAMPDSTFTVTLEHPQQQDEEDTFVEPNGVVLNLEPFLQRVAEALAPFVADKTLN
;
A
#
# COMPACT_ATOMS: atom_id res chain seq x y z
N MET A 1 1.33 12.17 30.82
CA MET A 1 2.16 11.85 29.63
C MET A 1 1.53 10.80 28.69
N GLN A 2 0.73 9.82 29.13
CA GLN A 2 0.07 8.83 28.22
C GLN A 2 -0.93 9.42 27.20
N TRP A 3 -1.50 10.59 27.47
CA TRP A 3 -2.45 11.25 26.55
C TRP A 3 -1.78 11.74 25.25
N LEU A 4 -0.50 12.17 25.31
CA LEU A 4 0.27 12.64 24.16
C LEU A 4 0.67 11.48 23.23
N GLU A 5 0.97 10.32 23.81
CA GLU A 5 1.22 9.08 23.06
C GLU A 5 -0.05 8.59 22.33
N ARG A 6 -1.23 8.75 22.96
CA ARG A 6 -2.53 8.49 22.28
C ARG A 6 -2.86 9.51 21.18
N MET A 7 -2.36 10.74 21.28
CA MET A 7 -2.50 11.73 20.21
C MET A 7 -1.54 11.48 19.03
N LYS A 8 -0.32 10.97 19.27
CA LYS A 8 0.53 10.42 18.20
C LYS A 8 -0.16 9.26 17.49
N ALA A 9 -0.90 8.42 18.22
CA ALA A 9 -1.71 7.34 17.66
C ALA A 9 -2.95 7.81 16.85
N ALA A 10 -3.22 9.12 16.77
CA ALA A 10 -4.29 9.70 15.94
C ALA A 10 -3.75 10.57 14.80
N MET A 11 -2.46 10.42 14.44
CA MET A 11 -1.95 11.04 13.21
C MET A 11 -2.52 10.27 12.02
N SER A 12 -3.18 11.01 11.11
CA SER A 12 -3.61 10.46 9.83
C SER A 12 -2.41 9.83 9.15
N ALA A 13 -2.54 8.56 8.72
CA ALA A 13 -1.51 7.89 7.97
C ALA A 13 -1.19 8.71 6.71
N ARG A 14 0.10 8.98 6.51
CA ARG A 14 0.64 9.61 5.30
C ARG A 14 1.70 8.75 4.63
N GLU A 15 2.20 7.73 5.32
CA GLU A 15 3.16 6.79 4.79
C GLU A 15 2.53 5.41 4.80
N PHE A 16 2.68 4.69 3.71
CA PHE A 16 2.09 3.38 3.50
C PHE A 16 3.14 2.43 2.94
N LEU A 17 3.25 1.25 3.55
CA LEU A 17 4.03 0.15 3.03
C LEU A 17 3.11 -0.74 2.20
N VAL A 18 3.53 -1.06 0.98
CA VAL A 18 2.75 -1.87 0.05
C VAL A 18 3.53 -3.16 -0.21
N VAL A 19 2.89 -4.28 0.07
CA VAL A 19 3.47 -5.61 -0.05
C VAL A 19 2.64 -6.37 -1.09
N PRO A 20 3.10 -6.44 -2.36
CA PRO A 20 2.43 -7.23 -3.37
C PRO A 20 2.68 -8.74 -3.14
N PRO A 21 1.89 -9.62 -3.76
CA PRO A 21 2.13 -11.06 -3.69
C PRO A 21 3.47 -11.42 -4.31
N ARG A 22 4.01 -12.59 -3.92
CA ARG A 22 5.31 -13.04 -4.37
C ARG A 22 5.27 -13.59 -5.80
N GLU A 23 5.34 -12.69 -6.77
CA GLU A 23 5.38 -13.01 -8.19
C GLU A 23 6.57 -12.34 -8.90
N ALA A 24 7.10 -13.00 -9.94
CA ALA A 24 8.30 -12.56 -10.66
C ALA A 24 8.21 -11.11 -11.17
N ARG A 25 7.02 -10.64 -11.56
CA ARG A 25 6.79 -9.26 -12.01
C ARG A 25 7.13 -8.23 -10.93
N TYR A 26 6.87 -8.54 -9.66
CA TYR A 26 7.13 -7.64 -8.54
C TYR A 26 8.60 -7.67 -8.08
N GLU A 27 9.43 -8.61 -8.57
CA GLU A 27 10.89 -8.58 -8.36
C GLU A 27 11.57 -7.43 -9.11
N SER A 28 10.95 -6.93 -10.17
CA SER A 28 11.42 -5.75 -10.89
C SER A 28 11.27 -4.48 -10.06
N ALA A 29 12.41 -3.84 -9.75
CA ALA A 29 12.42 -2.54 -9.08
C ALA A 29 11.67 -1.46 -9.87
N ALA A 30 11.73 -1.51 -11.20
CA ALA A 30 11.01 -0.59 -12.06
C ALA A 30 9.49 -0.79 -11.97
N TYR A 31 9.03 -2.04 -11.93
CA TYR A 31 7.61 -2.36 -11.78
C TYR A 31 7.07 -1.91 -10.42
N ARG A 32 7.83 -2.16 -9.35
CA ARG A 32 7.51 -1.66 -8.00
C ARG A 32 7.47 -0.13 -7.94
N ALA A 33 8.42 0.55 -8.59
CA ALA A 33 8.44 2.01 -8.65
C ALA A 33 7.24 2.58 -9.41
N GLN A 34 6.80 1.93 -10.50
CA GLN A 34 5.58 2.32 -11.22
C GLN A 34 4.33 2.18 -10.36
N MET A 35 4.23 1.10 -9.58
CA MET A 35 3.11 0.88 -8.67
C MET A 35 3.07 1.93 -7.56
N ALA A 36 4.24 2.22 -6.95
CA ALA A 36 4.35 3.30 -5.97
C ALA A 36 3.96 4.66 -6.57
N ALA A 37 4.42 4.96 -7.79
CA ALA A 37 4.10 6.21 -8.48
C ALA A 37 2.60 6.33 -8.80
N ALA A 38 1.93 5.25 -9.20
CA ALA A 38 0.49 5.24 -9.44
C ALA A 38 -0.31 5.55 -8.16
N LEU A 39 0.08 4.94 -7.03
CA LEU A 39 -0.53 5.22 -5.72
C LEU A 39 -0.31 6.67 -5.28
N SER A 40 0.91 7.18 -5.41
CA SER A 40 1.24 8.58 -5.09
C SER A 40 0.51 9.57 -6.00
N ALA A 41 0.27 9.23 -7.27
CA ALA A 41 -0.51 10.08 -8.17
C ALA A 41 -2.00 10.14 -7.77
N ALA A 42 -2.57 9.01 -7.33
CA ALA A 42 -3.95 8.94 -6.84
C ALA A 42 -4.13 9.62 -5.47
N MET A 43 -3.07 9.67 -4.66
CA MET A 43 -3.05 10.23 -3.31
C MET A 43 -1.79 11.09 -3.08
N PRO A 44 -1.76 12.33 -3.61
CA PRO A 44 -0.55 13.17 -3.61
C PRO A 44 -0.02 13.57 -2.24
N ASP A 45 -0.89 13.57 -1.22
CA ASP A 45 -0.53 13.89 0.16
C ASP A 45 0.01 12.68 0.94
N SER A 46 0.19 11.54 0.25
CA SER A 46 0.64 10.27 0.81
C SER A 46 1.90 9.76 0.11
N THR A 47 2.72 9.02 0.85
CA THR A 47 3.95 8.38 0.39
C THR A 47 3.76 6.88 0.43
N PHE A 48 3.99 6.21 -0.70
CA PHE A 48 3.89 4.76 -0.82
C PHE A 48 5.26 4.16 -1.07
N THR A 49 5.63 3.16 -0.28
CA THR A 49 6.84 2.35 -0.47
C THR A 49 6.43 0.93 -0.81
N VAL A 50 6.92 0.39 -1.92
CA VAL A 50 6.61 -0.98 -2.32
C VAL A 50 7.79 -1.90 -1.99
N THR A 51 7.57 -2.92 -1.17
CA THR A 51 8.59 -3.89 -0.73
C THR A 51 8.14 -5.33 -0.91
N LEU A 52 9.10 -6.24 -1.11
CA LEU A 52 8.88 -7.70 -1.05
C LEU A 52 9.27 -8.29 0.31
N GLU A 53 9.90 -7.49 1.14
CA GLU A 53 10.39 -7.88 2.45
C GLU A 53 9.41 -7.39 3.49
N HIS A 54 8.52 -8.29 3.92
CA HIS A 54 7.61 -8.05 5.03
C HIS A 54 7.53 -9.30 5.93
N PRO A 55 7.84 -9.22 7.22
CA PRO A 55 8.02 -10.40 8.08
C PRO A 55 6.75 -11.25 8.26
N GLN A 56 5.57 -10.72 7.92
CA GLN A 56 4.28 -11.35 8.20
C GLN A 56 3.37 -11.51 6.97
N GLN A 57 3.77 -11.02 5.79
CA GLN A 57 2.88 -10.93 4.61
C GLN A 57 3.54 -11.47 3.33
N GLN A 58 4.55 -12.34 3.47
CA GLN A 58 5.33 -12.87 2.34
C GLN A 58 4.64 -14.00 1.56
N ASP A 59 3.59 -14.59 2.12
CA ASP A 59 2.86 -15.74 1.56
C ASP A 59 1.41 -15.40 1.17
N GLU A 60 1.04 -14.12 1.21
CA GLU A 60 -0.32 -13.67 0.88
C GLU A 60 -0.53 -13.66 -0.64
N GLU A 61 -1.75 -14.04 -1.05
CA GLU A 61 -2.14 -14.08 -2.46
C GLU A 61 -2.46 -12.68 -3.01
N ASP A 62 -2.71 -11.70 -2.14
CA ASP A 62 -3.18 -10.37 -2.49
C ASP A 62 -2.23 -9.25 -2.02
N THR A 63 -2.36 -8.08 -2.64
CA THR A 63 -1.57 -6.90 -2.26
C THR A 63 -2.03 -6.37 -0.90
N PHE A 64 -1.13 -6.37 0.07
CA PHE A 64 -1.33 -5.79 1.39
C PHE A 64 -0.85 -4.33 1.43
N VAL A 65 -1.59 -3.48 2.14
CA VAL A 65 -1.23 -2.06 2.35
C VAL A 65 -1.25 -1.76 3.84
N GLU A 66 -0.07 -1.53 4.40
CA GLU A 66 0.14 -1.21 5.81
C GLU A 66 0.24 0.31 6.00
N PRO A 67 -0.65 0.93 6.79
CA PRO A 67 -0.54 2.34 7.12
C PRO A 67 0.41 2.59 8.31
N ASN A 68 1.29 3.58 8.20
CA ASN A 68 2.00 4.16 9.34
C ASN A 68 1.10 5.22 10.03
N GLY A 69 0.13 4.75 10.81
CA GLY A 69 -0.84 5.59 11.52
C GLY A 69 -2.29 5.15 11.29
N VAL A 70 -3.23 6.09 11.44
CA VAL A 70 -4.67 5.79 11.31
C VAL A 70 -5.21 6.27 9.99
N VAL A 71 -5.91 5.40 9.28
CA VAL A 71 -6.69 5.78 8.08
C VAL A 71 -8.07 6.26 8.54
N LEU A 72 -8.27 7.59 8.55
CA LEU A 72 -9.51 8.19 9.06
C LEU A 72 -10.73 7.98 8.14
N ASN A 73 -10.51 7.86 6.83
CA ASN A 73 -11.55 7.63 5.81
C ASN A 73 -11.27 6.33 5.07
N LEU A 74 -11.47 5.19 5.75
CA LEU A 74 -11.05 3.88 5.26
C LEU A 74 -11.68 3.51 3.92
N GLU A 75 -13.00 3.61 3.77
CA GLU A 75 -13.69 3.24 2.53
C GLU A 75 -13.20 4.05 1.30
N PRO A 76 -13.19 5.40 1.33
CA PRO A 76 -12.62 6.19 0.23
C PRO A 76 -11.14 5.89 -0.05
N PHE A 77 -10.36 5.60 1.00
CA PHE A 77 -8.96 5.22 0.86
C PHE A 77 -8.82 3.88 0.12
N LEU A 78 -9.54 2.85 0.56
CA LEU A 78 -9.51 1.53 -0.05
C LEU A 78 -9.94 1.59 -1.52
N GLN A 79 -10.96 2.39 -1.85
CA GLN A 79 -11.39 2.56 -3.23
C GLN A 79 -10.29 3.18 -4.11
N ARG A 80 -9.64 4.25 -3.64
CA ARG A 80 -8.52 4.87 -4.40
C ARG A 80 -7.33 3.94 -4.57
N VAL A 81 -7.00 3.17 -3.54
CA VAL A 81 -5.96 2.13 -3.61
C VAL A 81 -6.34 1.08 -4.67
N ALA A 82 -7.57 0.56 -4.64
CA ALA A 82 -8.03 -0.43 -5.60
C ALA A 82 -7.99 0.10 -7.04
N GLU A 83 -8.47 1.33 -7.28
CA GLU A 83 -8.45 1.97 -8.60
C GLU A 83 -7.02 2.20 -9.11
N ALA A 84 -6.11 2.64 -8.24
CA ALA A 84 -4.70 2.86 -8.59
C ALA A 84 -3.93 1.56 -8.85
N LEU A 85 -4.29 0.48 -8.14
CA LEU A 85 -3.67 -0.83 -8.29
C LEU A 85 -4.30 -1.69 -9.39
N ALA A 86 -5.52 -1.38 -9.86
CA ALA A 86 -6.21 -2.16 -10.88
C ALA A 86 -5.34 -2.52 -12.10
N PRO A 87 -4.53 -1.61 -12.70
CA PRO A 87 -3.66 -1.96 -13.83
C PRO A 87 -2.56 -2.99 -13.51
N PHE A 88 -2.20 -3.14 -12.23
CA PHE A 88 -1.14 -4.03 -11.77
C PHE A 88 -1.68 -5.40 -11.34
N VAL A 89 -2.99 -5.50 -11.06
CA VAL A 89 -3.64 -6.74 -10.59
C VAL A 89 -4.51 -7.38 -11.69
N ALA A 90 -4.89 -6.63 -12.73
CA ALA A 90 -5.77 -7.06 -13.83
C ALA A 90 -5.26 -8.24 -14.70
N ASP A 91 -4.09 -8.80 -14.40
CA ASP A 91 -3.54 -9.98 -15.08
C ASP A 91 -3.90 -11.32 -14.40
N LYS A 92 -4.61 -11.32 -13.26
CA LYS A 92 -5.07 -12.57 -12.61
C LYS A 92 -6.23 -13.28 -13.37
N THR A 93 -6.78 -12.69 -14.44
CA THR A 93 -7.97 -13.21 -15.15
C THR A 93 -7.71 -14.06 -16.40
N LEU A 94 -6.53 -14.66 -16.56
CA LEU A 94 -6.29 -15.67 -17.61
C LEU A 94 -5.49 -16.87 -17.07
N ASN A 95 -6.14 -17.71 -16.27
CA ASN A 95 -5.85 -19.14 -16.19
C ASN A 95 -7.09 -19.92 -15.79
#